data_AF-A0A198G8C8-F1
#
_entry.id   AF-A0A198G8C8-F1
#
_cell.length_a   1.000
_cell.length_b   1.000
_cell.length_c   1.000
_cell.angle_alpha   90.00
_cell.angle_beta   90.00
_cell.angle_gamma   90.00
#
_symmetry.space_group_name_H-M   'P 1'
#
loop_
_entity.id
_entity.type
_entity.pdbx_description
1 polymer ?
#
loop_
_entity_poly.entity_id
_entity_poly.type
_entity_poly.pdbx_seq_one_letter_code
_entity_poly.pdbx_strand_id
1 'polypeptide(L)' 'MTPFVSVFISYTFLSWDSLAEELEDPFGTSANDLPLNAICNTIERNILEMQDITPLPIINKPDKYYNLL' A
#
# COMPACT_ATOMS: atom_id res chain seq x y z
N MET A 1 10.20 21.67 -30.29
CA MET A 1 10.71 20.32 -29.93
C MET A 1 11.43 20.32 -28.60
N THR A 2 12.35 21.26 -28.36
CA THR A 2 13.08 21.41 -27.09
C THR A 2 12.22 21.37 -25.81
N PRO A 3 11.07 22.07 -25.69
CA PRO A 3 10.26 21.98 -24.47
C PRO A 3 9.62 20.60 -24.28
N PHE A 4 9.18 19.93 -25.36
CA PHE A 4 8.57 18.60 -25.29
C PHE A 4 9.59 17.53 -24.89
N VAL A 5 10.77 17.56 -25.51
CA VAL A 5 11.86 16.62 -25.17
C VAL A 5 12.37 16.89 -23.75
N SER A 6 12.46 18.17 -23.34
CA SER A 6 12.83 18.52 -21.96
C SER A 6 11.82 18.00 -20.96
N VAL A 7 10.52 18.23 -21.16
CA VAL A 7 9.47 17.74 -20.24
C VAL A 7 9.45 16.22 -20.18
N PHE A 8 9.66 15.54 -21.32
CA PHE A 8 9.72 14.07 -21.35
C PHE A 8 10.89 13.54 -20.51
N ILE A 9 12.10 14.06 -20.73
CA ILE A 9 13.29 13.66 -19.96
C ILE A 9 13.10 14.00 -18.48
N SER A 10 12.67 15.22 -18.17
CA SER A 10 12.41 15.66 -16.80
C SER A 10 11.40 14.76 -16.09
N TYR A 11 10.28 14.42 -16.75
CA TYR A 11 9.27 13.53 -16.19
C TYR A 11 9.87 12.16 -15.83
N THR A 12 10.69 11.57 -16.70
CA THR A 12 11.32 10.28 -16.41
C THR A 12 12.19 10.33 -15.16
N PHE A 13 13.04 11.35 -15.02
CA PHE A 13 13.95 11.46 -13.88
C PHE A 13 13.24 11.87 -12.58
N LEU A 14 12.30 12.82 -12.63
CA LEU A 14 11.52 13.25 -11.46
C LEU A 14 10.57 12.16 -10.96
N SER A 15 9.93 11.43 -11.88
CA SER A 15 9.07 10.32 -11.48
C SER A 15 9.87 9.17 -10.87
N TRP A 16 11.08 8.92 -11.37
CA TRP A 16 11.97 7.93 -10.77
C TRP A 16 12.37 8.29 -9.34
N ASP A 17 12.69 9.56 -9.11
CA ASP A 17 13.04 10.08 -7.78
C ASP A 17 11.86 9.96 -6.81
N SER A 18 10.67 10.41 -7.24
CA SER A 18 9.43 10.29 -6.46
C SER A 18 9.03 8.85 -6.16
N LEU A 19 9.28 7.91 -7.09
CA LEU A 19 9.07 6.48 -6.84
C LEU A 19 10.01 5.92 -5.77
N ALA A 20 11.25 6.40 -5.74
CA ALA A 20 12.21 5.99 -4.71
C ALA A 20 11.79 6.51 -3.32
N GLU A 21 11.34 7.76 -3.24
CA GLU A 21 10.82 8.38 -2.00
C GLU A 21 9.61 7.62 -1.47
N GLU A 22 8.67 7.25 -2.34
CA GLU A 22 7.46 6.51 -1.94
C GLU A 22 7.76 5.07 -1.49
N LEU A 23 8.89 4.48 -1.90
CA LEU A 23 9.34 3.17 -1.45
C LEU A 23 10.25 3.22 -0.21
N GLU A 24 10.63 4.41 0.27
CA GLU A 24 11.56 4.58 1.39
C GLU A 24 10.91 4.23 2.73
N ASP A 25 9.61 4.53 2.91
CA ASP A 25 8.85 4.25 4.14
C ASP A 25 7.71 3.25 3.91
N PRO A 26 8.01 1.95 3.71
CA PRO A 26 7.00 0.94 3.39
C PRO A 26 6.03 0.65 4.54
N PHE A 27 6.29 1.17 5.75
CA PHE A 27 5.46 0.97 6.94
C PHE A 27 4.63 2.21 7.31
N GLY A 28 4.57 3.19 6.41
CA GLY A 28 3.75 4.37 6.56
C GLY A 28 2.24 4.10 6.41
N THR A 29 1.51 5.16 6.06
CA THR A 29 0.04 5.14 5.88
C THR A 29 -0.40 5.66 4.51
N SER A 30 0.56 5.84 3.60
CA SER A 30 0.34 6.22 2.21
C SER A 30 -0.33 5.08 1.45
N ALA A 31 -0.93 5.41 0.29
CA ALA A 31 -1.71 4.44 -0.48
C ALA A 31 -0.87 3.28 -1.03
N ASN A 32 0.42 3.51 -1.29
CA ASN A 32 1.36 2.51 -1.81
C ASN A 32 2.16 1.80 -0.71
N ASP A 33 1.95 2.16 0.56
CA ASP A 33 2.61 1.52 1.69
C ASP A 33 2.00 0.14 1.96
N LEU A 34 2.69 -0.67 2.75
CA LEU A 34 2.21 -2.01 3.07
C LEU A 34 0.90 -1.93 3.88
N PRO A 35 -0.11 -2.74 3.54
CA PRO A 35 -1.38 -2.77 4.26
C PRO A 35 -1.26 -3.52 5.60
N LEU A 36 -0.52 -2.94 6.54
CA LEU A 36 -0.21 -3.57 7.82
C LEU A 36 -1.46 -3.90 8.63
N ASN A 37 -2.49 -3.05 8.60
CA ASN A 37 -3.76 -3.31 9.29
C ASN A 37 -4.44 -4.57 8.79
N ALA A 38 -4.52 -4.76 7.46
CA ALA A 38 -5.11 -5.96 6.89
C ALA A 38 -4.26 -7.21 7.12
N ILE A 39 -2.93 -7.08 7.13
CA ILE A 39 -2.03 -8.17 7.51
C ILE A 39 -2.29 -8.58 8.97
N CYS A 40 -2.34 -7.62 9.89
CA CYS A 40 -2.64 -7.85 11.30
C CYS A 40 -4.01 -8.50 11.50
N ASN A 41 -5.06 -8.00 10.83
CA ASN A 41 -6.40 -8.59 10.87
C ASN A 41 -6.39 -10.03 10.33
N THR A 42 -5.65 -10.28 9.25
CA THR A 42 -5.50 -11.64 8.69
C THR A 42 -4.81 -12.56 9.69
N ILE A 43 -3.75 -12.11 10.36
CA ILE A 43 -3.05 -12.89 11.39
C ILE A 43 -3.99 -13.18 12.57
N GLU A 44 -4.69 -12.17 13.08
CA GLU A 44 -5.67 -12.31 14.16
C GLU A 44 -6.74 -13.34 13.80
N ARG A 45 -7.29 -13.25 12.58
CA ARG A 45 -8.29 -14.19 12.07
C ARG A 45 -7.76 -15.62 12.02
N ASN A 46 -6.54 -15.82 11.50
CA ASN A 46 -5.91 -17.14 11.45
C ASN A 46 -5.72 -17.73 12.85
N ILE A 47 -5.28 -16.94 13.83
CA ILE A 47 -5.09 -17.41 15.21
C ILE A 47 -6.43 -17.80 15.85
N LEU A 48 -7.47 -16.97 15.69
CA LEU A 48 -8.80 -17.25 16.24
C LEU A 48 -9.44 -18.48 15.57
N GLU A 49 -9.25 -18.63 14.26
CA GLU A 49 -9.70 -19.80 13.49
C GLU A 49 -9.00 -21.08 13.97
N MET A 50 -7.70 -21.04 14.26
CA MET A 50 -6.96 -22.18 14.83
C MET A 50 -7.41 -22.55 16.25
N GLN A 51 -8.07 -21.64 16.97
CA GLN A 51 -8.56 -21.86 18.34
C GLN A 51 -10.08 -22.13 18.40
N ASP A 52 -10.76 -22.24 17.25
CA ASP A 52 -12.22 -22.37 17.14
C ASP A 52 -13.00 -21.25 17.88
N ILE A 53 -12.39 -20.06 18.01
CA ILE A 53 -13.01 -18.90 18.69
C ILE A 53 -13.84 -18.11 17.69
N THR A 54 -15.12 -17.90 18.05
CA THR A 54 -16.06 -17.07 17.27
C THR A 54 -16.55 -15.89 18.14
N PRO A 55 -16.81 -14.71 17.55
CA PRO A 55 -16.79 -14.37 16.12
C PRO A 55 -15.40 -14.02 15.58
N LEU A 56 -15.18 -14.31 14.30
CA LEU A 56 -13.98 -13.89 13.57
C LEU A 56 -14.04 -12.38 13.26
N PRO A 57 -12.90 -11.67 13.27
CA PRO A 57 -12.83 -10.28 12.85
C PRO A 57 -13.23 -10.11 11.38
N ILE A 58 -13.78 -8.93 11.05
CA ILE A 58 -14.29 -8.59 9.72
C ILE A 58 -13.10 -8.48 8.76
N ILE A 59 -13.16 -9.15 7.61
CA ILE A 59 -12.13 -9.03 6.57
C ILE A 59 -12.11 -7.58 6.05
N ASN A 60 -10.97 -6.89 6.20
CA ASN A 60 -10.77 -5.57 5.60
C ASN A 60 -10.89 -5.70 4.08
N LYS A 61 -11.89 -5.02 3.49
CA LYS A 61 -12.07 -4.95 2.04
C LYS A 61 -11.32 -3.72 1.52
N PRO A 62 -10.72 -3.81 0.32
CA PRO A 62 -10.07 -2.66 -0.28
C PRO A 62 -11.08 -1.53 -0.49
N ASP A 63 -10.69 -0.32 -0.15
CA ASP A 63 -11.47 0.88 -0.45
C ASP A 63 -11.48 1.19 -1.96
N LYS A 64 -12.10 2.31 -2.36
CA LYS A 64 -12.15 2.75 -3.76
C LYS A 64 -10.77 2.96 -4.39
N TYR A 65 -9.74 3.16 -3.58
CA TYR A 65 -8.36 3.38 -3.97
C TYR A 65 -7.48 2.14 -3.75
N TYR A 66 -8.09 0.97 -3.53
CA TYR A 66 -7.41 -0.30 -3.26
C TYR A 66 -6.61 -0.34 -1.95
N ASN A 67 -6.82 0.62 -1.05
CA ASN A 67 -6.19 0.60 0.26
C ASN A 67 -6.89 -0.40 1.17
N LEU A 68 -6.10 -1.19 1.88
CA LEU A 68 -6.56 -2.16 2.87
C LEU A 68 -6.30 -1.62 4.29
N LEU A 69 -6.79 -0.41 4.56
CA LEU A 69 -6.71 0.26 5.86
C LEU A 69 -7.56 -0.42 6.92
#